data_AF-A0A7C2BRY1-F1
#
_entry.id   AF-A0A7C2BRY1-F1
#
_cell.length_a   1.000
_cell.length_b   1.000
_cell.length_c   1.000
_cell.angle_alpha   90.00
_cell.angle_beta   90.00
_cell.angle_gamma   90.00
#
_symmetry.space_group_name_H-M   'P 1'
#
loop_
_entity.id
_entity.type
_entity.pdbx_description
1 polymer ?
#
loop_
_entity_poly.entity_id
_entity_poly.type
_entity_poly.pdbx_seq_one_letter_code
_entity_poly.pdbx_strand_id
1 'polypeptide(L)'
;MNIVFKKQGISGELEQQNAKMVCIAKKKYESVELCVQDVSVGSMFVPFAEIKLHEGNTFSAAEGCFENASEFGDMIAKAWNEKYLKPKSS
;
A
#
# COMPACT_ATOMS: atom_id res chain seq x y z
N MET A 1 6.87 -15.10 -2.41
CA MET A 1 6.43 -13.72 -2.07
C MET A 1 7.41 -12.76 -2.69
N ASN A 2 6.97 -11.94 -3.64
CA ASN A 2 7.83 -10.95 -4.29
C ASN A 2 7.28 -9.55 -4.00
N ILE A 3 8.07 -8.73 -3.32
CA ILE A 3 7.76 -7.32 -3.07
C ILE A 3 8.59 -6.50 -4.06
N VAL A 4 7.92 -5.84 -4.99
CA VAL A 4 8.59 -5.02 -5.99
C VAL A 4 8.42 -3.56 -5.60
N PHE A 5 9.54 -2.91 -5.26
CA PHE A 5 9.58 -1.47 -5.05
C PHE A 5 9.45 -0.76 -6.41
N LYS A 6 8.48 0.15 -6.54
CA LYS A 6 8.31 0.92 -7.77
C LYS A 6 9.43 1.95 -7.86
N LYS A 7 10.45 1.66 -8.67
CA LYS A 7 11.62 2.53 -8.90
C LYS A 7 11.34 3.80 -9.73
N GLN A 8 10.15 3.97 -10.29
CA GLN A 8 9.78 5.21 -10.98
C GLN A 8 9.42 6.27 -9.94
N GLY A 9 10.44 7.06 -9.60
CA GLY A 9 10.52 7.94 -8.44
C GLY A 9 9.39 8.95 -8.39
N ILE A 10 8.56 8.82 -7.36
CA ILE A 10 7.78 9.94 -6.86
C ILE A 10 8.68 10.68 -5.89
N SER A 11 9.16 11.85 -6.31
CA SER A 11 9.90 12.78 -5.47
C SER A 11 8.92 13.82 -4.91
N GLY A 12 8.86 13.95 -3.59
CA GLY A 12 8.05 14.94 -2.92
C GLY A 12 8.40 15.00 -1.44
N GLU A 13 8.08 16.12 -0.81
CA GLU A 13 8.13 16.25 0.64
C GLU A 13 6.77 15.86 1.20
N LEU A 14 6.78 14.87 2.09
CA LEU A 14 5.61 14.40 2.77
C LEU A 14 5.80 14.72 4.24
N GLU A 15 5.04 15.68 4.75
CA GLU A 15 5.02 15.93 6.18
C GLU A 15 4.41 14.72 6.89
N GLN A 16 5.24 14.03 7.67
CA GLN A 16 4.91 12.79 8.35
C GLN A 16 3.64 12.89 9.23
N GLN A 17 3.31 14.10 9.68
CA GLN A 17 2.16 14.40 10.53
C GLN A 17 0.81 14.34 9.80
N ASN A 18 0.82 14.43 8.46
CA ASN A 18 -0.37 14.40 7.63
C ASN A 18 -0.39 13.22 6.65
N ALA A 19 0.41 12.19 6.89
CA ALA A 19 0.54 11.08 5.97
C ALA A 19 0.18 9.75 6.60
N LYS A 20 -0.82 9.07 6.04
CA LYS A 20 -1.15 7.70 6.40
C LYS A 20 -0.81 6.73 5.29
N MET A 21 -0.41 5.52 5.66
CA MET A 21 -0.28 4.41 4.75
C MET A 21 -1.62 3.73 4.57
N VAL A 22 -1.93 3.35 3.32
CA VAL A 22 -3.12 2.58 2.97
C VAL A 22 -2.75 1.48 2.00
N CYS A 23 -3.45 0.35 2.11
CA CYS A 23 -3.42 -0.72 1.12
C CYS A 23 -4.52 -0.46 0.09
N ILE A 24 -4.17 -0.44 -1.20
CA ILE A 24 -5.14 -0.28 -2.28
C ILE A 24 -5.20 -1.57 -3.10
N ALA A 25 -6.34 -2.25 -3.00
CA ALA A 25 -6.66 -3.44 -3.76
C ALA A 25 -6.90 -3.11 -5.24
N LYS A 26 -6.09 -3.70 -6.13
CA LYS A 26 -6.24 -3.60 -7.58
C LYS A 26 -6.68 -4.93 -8.17
N LYS A 27 -7.96 -5.29 -7.95
CA LYS A 27 -8.52 -6.59 -8.36
C LYS A 27 -8.30 -6.91 -9.85
N LYS A 28 -8.43 -5.91 -10.73
CA LYS A 28 -8.17 -6.08 -12.18
C LYS A 28 -6.72 -6.46 -12.50
N TYR A 29 -5.78 -6.06 -11.66
CA TYR A 29 -4.34 -6.31 -11.82
C TYR A 29 -3.82 -7.32 -10.80
N GLU A 30 -4.73 -7.98 -10.08
CA GLU A 30 -4.52 -9.01 -9.06
C GLU A 30 -3.31 -8.73 -8.16
N SER A 31 -3.25 -7.48 -7.71
CA SER A 31 -2.18 -6.94 -6.90
C SER A 31 -2.75 -6.00 -5.87
N VAL A 32 -1.95 -5.75 -4.84
CA VAL A 32 -2.23 -4.65 -3.92
C VAL A 32 -1.05 -3.69 -3.92
N GLU A 33 -1.36 -2.41 -3.84
CA GLU A 33 -0.36 -1.36 -3.74
C GLU A 33 -0.34 -0.81 -2.32
N LEU A 34 0.85 -0.63 -1.78
CA LEU A 34 1.04 0.21 -0.61
C LEU A 34 1.16 1.65 -1.10
N CYS A 35 0.24 2.48 -0.60
CA CYS A 35 0.15 3.88 -0.95
C CYS A 35 0.32 4.75 0.28
N VAL A 36 0.93 5.91 0.08
CA VAL A 36 0.87 7.02 1.02
C VAL A 36 -0.31 7.90 0.63
N GLN A 37 -1.10 8.33 1.62
CA GLN A 37 -2.20 9.27 1.46
C GLN A 37 -1.97 10.48 2.37
N ASP A 38 -2.01 11.67 1.79
CA ASP A 38 -2.09 12.92 2.56
C ASP A 38 -3.52 13.09 3.09
N VAL A 39 -3.68 13.14 4.42
CA VAL A 39 -4.99 13.27 5.07
C VAL A 39 -5.62 14.65 4.89
N SER A 40 -4.85 15.68 4.53
CA SER A 40 -5.34 17.04 4.30
C SER A 40 -6.01 17.21 2.94
N VAL A 41 -5.56 16.44 1.94
CA VAL A 41 -6.04 16.51 0.54
C VAL A 41 -7.06 15.38 0.25
N GLY A 42 -7.05 14.31 1.05
CA GLY A 42 -8.09 13.28 1.11
C GLY A 42 -8.24 12.37 -0.10
N SER A 43 -7.82 12.79 -1.30
CA SER A 43 -8.12 12.11 -2.57
C SER A 43 -6.88 11.62 -3.34
N MET A 44 -5.67 11.98 -2.91
CA MET A 44 -4.44 11.59 -3.59
C MET A 44 -3.76 10.41 -2.90
N PHE A 45 -3.56 9.32 -3.66
CA PHE A 45 -2.85 8.12 -3.24
C PHE A 45 -1.57 7.99 -4.05
N VAL A 46 -0.45 7.93 -3.36
CA VAL A 46 0.90 7.87 -3.94
C VAL A 46 1.44 6.45 -3.74
N PRO A 47 1.40 5.58 -4.76
CA PRO A 47 1.89 4.20 -4.64
C PRO A 47 3.42 4.17 -4.59
N PHE A 48 4.00 3.42 -3.65
CA PHE A 48 5.46 3.26 -3.52
C PHE A 48 5.93 1.80 -3.59
N ALA A 49 5.05 0.84 -3.28
CA ALA A 49 5.35 -0.58 -3.39
C ALA A 49 4.14 -1.37 -3.91
N GLU A 50 4.41 -2.48 -4.59
CA GLU A 50 3.41 -3.45 -5.04
C GLU A 50 3.68 -4.81 -4.38
N ILE A 51 2.64 -5.46 -3.89
CA ILE A 51 2.70 -6.79 -3.27
C ILE A 51 2.00 -7.79 -4.19
N LYS A 52 2.73 -8.86 -4.54
CA LYS A 52 2.24 -10.02 -5.28
C LYS A 52 2.67 -11.31 -4.58
N LEU A 53 1.71 -12.19 -4.33
CA LEU A 53 1.92 -13.45 -3.59
C LEU A 53 1.97 -14.70 -4.48
N HIS A 54 1.77 -14.56 -5.79
CA HIS A 54 1.88 -15.64 -6.76
C HIS A 54 3.07 -15.41 -7.69
N GLU A 55 3.67 -16.48 -8.20
CA GLU A 55 4.65 -16.46 -9.27
C GLU A 55 4.02 -17.07 -10.52
N GLY A 56 3.71 -16.22 -11.50
CA GLY A 56 3.09 -16.64 -12.76
C GLY A 56 1.99 -15.69 -13.21
N ASN A 57 1.86 -15.52 -14.53
CA ASN A 57 0.82 -14.69 -15.15
C ASN A 57 -0.51 -15.45 -15.35
N THR A 58 -0.80 -16.47 -14.53
CA THR A 58 -2.07 -17.21 -14.61
C THR A 58 -3.07 -16.62 -13.62
N PHE A 59 -4.21 -16.18 -14.15
CA PHE A 59 -5.33 -15.58 -13.40
C PHE A 59 -5.73 -16.41 -12.17
N SER A 60 -5.82 -17.73 -12.29
CA SER A 60 -6.23 -18.63 -11.21
C SER A 60 -5.31 -18.62 -9.98
N ALA A 61 -4.00 -18.53 -10.18
CA ALA A 61 -3.03 -18.49 -9.08
C ALA A 61 -3.06 -17.15 -8.33
N ALA A 62 -3.40 -16.08 -9.05
CA ALA A 62 -3.46 -14.73 -8.53
C ALA A 62 -4.77 -14.48 -7.75
N GLU A 63 -5.92 -14.95 -8.26
CA GLU A 63 -7.21 -14.91 -7.58
C GLU A 63 -7.15 -15.61 -6.21
N GLY A 64 -6.57 -16.81 -6.15
CA GLY A 64 -6.43 -17.56 -4.89
C GLY A 64 -5.47 -16.92 -3.86
N CYS A 65 -4.68 -15.93 -4.26
CA CYS A 65 -3.73 -15.24 -3.40
C CYS A 65 -4.12 -13.79 -3.09
N PHE A 66 -5.19 -13.26 -3.69
CA PHE A 66 -5.55 -11.85 -3.60
C PHE A 66 -5.96 -11.43 -2.19
N GLU A 67 -6.80 -12.22 -1.52
CA GLU A 67 -7.24 -11.95 -0.15
C GLU A 67 -6.05 -11.89 0.81
N ASN A 68 -5.18 -12.89 0.73
CA ASN A 68 -3.94 -12.94 1.51
C ASN A 68 -3.02 -11.72 1.25
N ALA A 69 -2.94 -11.27 0.00
CA ALA A 69 -2.15 -10.09 -0.36
C ALA A 69 -2.74 -8.81 0.24
N SER A 70 -4.07 -8.68 0.21
CA SER A 70 -4.79 -7.56 0.82
C SER A 70 -4.60 -7.51 2.33
N GLU A 71 -4.83 -8.62 3.03
CA GLU A 71 -4.65 -8.72 4.48
C GLU A 71 -3.21 -8.38 4.89
N PHE A 72 -2.23 -8.91 4.15
CA PHE A 72 -0.83 -8.60 4.42
C PHE A 72 -0.51 -7.12 4.20
N GLY A 73 -1.04 -6.51 3.14
CA GLY A 73 -0.89 -5.07 2.90
C GLY A 73 -1.54 -4.21 3.98
N ASP A 74 -2.71 -4.60 4.47
CA ASP A 74 -3.41 -3.92 5.58
C ASP A 74 -2.62 -4.01 6.89
N MET A 75 -2.01 -5.16 7.17
CA MET A 75 -1.12 -5.33 8.33
C MET A 75 0.09 -4.39 8.28
N ILE A 76 0.72 -4.25 7.10
CA ILE A 76 1.86 -3.33 6.91
C ILE A 76 1.40 -1.88 7.11
N ALA A 77 0.29 -1.50 6.48
CA ALA A 77 -0.26 -0.15 6.60
C ALA A 77 -0.60 0.18 8.06
N LYS A 78 -1.22 -0.75 8.79
CA LYS A 78 -1.51 -0.62 10.21
C LYS A 78 -0.24 -0.39 11.04
N ALA A 79 0.76 -1.27 10.89
CA ALA A 79 2.01 -1.17 11.65
C ALA A 79 2.77 0.14 11.37
N TRP A 80 2.75 0.62 10.12
CA TRP A 80 3.28 1.93 9.78
C TRP A 80 2.54 3.06 10.50
N ASN A 81 1.21 3.05 10.40
CA ASN A 81 0.38 4.11 10.96
C ASN A 81 0.50 4.16 12.49
N GLU A 82 0.54 3.02 13.18
CA GLU A 82 0.76 2.97 14.64
C GLU A 82 2.09 3.61 15.05
N LYS A 83 3.13 3.47 14.22
CA LYS A 83 4.47 3.99 14.51
C LYS A 83 4.63 5.48 14.18
N TYR A 84 4.03 5.95 13.09
CA TYR A 84 4.34 7.26 12.52
C TYR A 84 3.16 8.24 12.52
N LEU A 85 1.92 7.75 12.56
CA LEU A 85 0.73 8.58 12.65
C LEU A 85 0.52 8.96 14.13
N LYS A 86 1.09 10.08 14.56
CA LYS A 86 0.83 10.58 15.91
C LYS A 86 -0.60 11.13 16.00
N PRO A 87 -1.37 10.80 17.05
CA PRO A 87 -2.61 11.52 17.30
C PRO A 87 -2.29 13.00 17.52
N LYS A 88 -3.14 13.91 17.00
CA LYS A 88 -3.07 15.32 17.38
C LYS A 88 -3.16 15.36 18.91
N SER A 89 -2.06 15.74 19.56
CA SER A 89 -2.05 16.02 20.98
C SER A 89 -3.01 17.18 21.22
N SER A 90 -4.13 16.87 21.89
CA SER A 90 -5.14 17.80 22.38
C SER A 90 -4.58 18.79 23.38
#